data_AF-A0A920SBI2-F1
#
_entry.id   AF-A0A920SBI2-F1
#
_cell.length_a   1.000
_cell.length_b   1.000
_cell.length_c   1.000
_cell.angle_alpha   90.00
_cell.angle_beta   90.00
_cell.angle_gamma   90.00
#
_symmetry.space_group_name_H-M   'P 1'
#
loop_
_entity.id
_entity.type
_entity.pdbx_description
1 polymer ?
#
loop_
_entity_poly.entity_id
_entity_poly.type
_entity_poly.pdbx_seq_one_letter_code
_entity_poly.pdbx_strand_id
1 'polypeptide(L)' 'MTSPNNKRTSVTIVGVGPGDNGFVSLKAKQAIEEADLVAGFETVLNVIRPFCNQC' A
#
# COMPACT_ATOMS: atom_id res chain seq x y z
N MET A 1 -20.26 -23.13 -15.57
CA MET A 1 -18.78 -23.18 -15.53
C MET A 1 -18.29 -21.77 -15.26
N THR A 2 -18.06 -21.42 -13.99
CA THR A 2 -17.52 -20.10 -13.62
C THR A 2 -16.00 -20.16 -13.75
N SER A 3 -15.46 -19.34 -14.65
CA SER A 3 -14.02 -19.22 -14.88
C SER A 3 -13.28 -18.89 -13.57
N PRO A 4 -12.07 -19.45 -13.36
CA PRO A 4 -11.28 -19.19 -12.16
C PRO A 4 -10.99 -17.69 -12.05
N ASN A 5 -11.10 -17.18 -10.84
CA ASN A 5 -10.89 -15.80 -10.45
C ASN A 5 -9.49 -15.34 -10.94
N ASN A 6 -9.46 -14.55 -12.02
CA ASN A 6 -8.23 -14.00 -12.60
C ASN A 6 -7.72 -12.86 -11.71
N LYS A 7 -7.10 -13.19 -10.57
CA LYS A 7 -6.39 -12.21 -9.73
C LYS A 7 -5.19 -11.71 -10.56
N ARG A 8 -5.38 -10.62 -11.31
CA ARG A 8 -4.30 -10.00 -12.09
C ARG A 8 -3.24 -9.47 -11.13
N THR A 9 -2.00 -9.87 -11.35
CA THR A 9 -0.85 -9.25 -10.68
C THR A 9 -0.76 -7.79 -11.10
N SER A 10 -0.82 -6.88 -10.15
CA SER A 10 -0.68 -5.44 -10.36
C SER A 10 0.36 -4.87 -9.39
N VAL A 11 0.98 -3.76 -9.80
CA VAL A 11 1.91 -2.99 -8.97
C VAL A 11 1.41 -1.56 -8.92
N THR A 12 1.29 -1.01 -7.72
CA THR A 12 0.90 0.39 -7.49
C THR A 12 2.06 1.13 -6.86
N ILE A 13 2.52 2.21 -7.50
CA ILE A 13 3.55 3.09 -6.94
C ILE A 13 2.85 4.22 -6.17
N VAL A 14 3.25 4.41 -4.92
CA VAL A 14 2.65 5.37 -3.99
C VAL A 14 3.70 6.33 -3.47
N GLY A 15 3.43 7.63 -3.54
CA GLY A 15 4.20 8.65 -2.81
C GLY A 15 3.64 8.84 -1.41
N VAL A 16 4.47 8.70 -0.38
CA VAL A 16 4.05 8.79 1.04
C VAL A 16 4.25 10.19 1.65
N GLY A 17 4.81 11.13 0.89
CA GLY A 17 5.13 12.48 1.38
C GLY A 17 6.49 12.54 2.10
N PRO A 18 6.77 13.65 2.81
CA PRO A 18 8.11 13.96 3.32
C PRO A 18 8.52 13.22 4.60
N GLY A 19 7.63 12.46 5.24
CA GLY A 19 7.95 11.67 6.44
C GLY A 19 6.87 11.65 7.53
N ASP A 20 5.89 12.54 7.47
CA ASP A 20 4.77 12.58 8.42
C ASP A 20 3.51 11.93 7.81
N ASN A 21 2.82 11.11 8.61
CA ASN A 21 1.68 10.30 8.18
C ASN A 21 0.43 11.13 7.80
N GLY A 22 0.36 12.39 8.24
CA GLY A 22 -0.65 13.37 7.87
C GLY A 22 -0.55 13.83 6.41
N PHE A 23 0.60 13.65 5.76
CA PHE A 23 0.77 13.96 4.33
C PHE A 23 0.43 12.80 3.40
N VAL A 24 0.15 11.62 3.94
CA VAL A 24 -0.26 10.47 3.13
C VAL A 24 -1.70 10.68 2.67
N SER A 25 -1.90 10.76 1.34
CA SER A 25 -3.23 10.95 0.75
C SER A 25 -4.18 9.78 1.07
N LEU A 26 -5.49 10.03 1.04
CA LEU A 26 -6.49 8.97 1.25
C LEU A 26 -6.33 7.81 0.25
N LYS A 27 -6.08 8.12 -1.02
CA LYS A 27 -5.85 7.11 -2.07
C LYS A 27 -4.62 6.24 -1.78
N ALA A 28 -3.55 6.85 -1.25
CA ALA A 28 -2.36 6.13 -0.85
C ALA A 28 -2.64 5.16 0.30
N LYS A 29 -3.39 5.60 1.32
CA LYS A 29 -3.80 4.75 2.45
C LYS A 29 -4.59 3.53 1.98
N GLN A 30 -5.62 3.76 1.15
CA GLN A 30 -6.44 2.68 0.61
C GLN A 30 -5.61 1.68 -0.21
N ALA A 31 -4.70 2.15 -1.07
CA ALA A 31 -3.83 1.28 -1.84
C ALA A 31 -2.88 0.44 -0.98
N ILE A 32 -2.45 0.97 0.17
CA ILE A 32 -1.60 0.26 1.14
C ILE A 32 -2.41 -0.76 1.93
N GLU A 33 -3.63 -0.40 2.35
CA GLU A 33 -4.54 -1.28 3.09
C GLU A 33 -5.01 -2.48 2.27
N GLU A 34 -5.19 -2.31 0.96
CA GLU A 34 -5.62 -3.36 0.02
C GLU A 34 -4.45 -4.22 -0.51
N ALA A 35 -3.21 -3.80 -0.29
CA ALA A 35 -2.05 -4.50 -0.84
C ALA A 35 -1.78 -5.83 -0.14
N ASP A 36 -1.59 -6.88 -0.94
CA ASP A 36 -1.14 -8.19 -0.42
C ASP A 36 0.34 -8.13 0.07
N LEU A 37 1.16 -7.21 -0.47
CA LEU A 37 2.56 -6.99 -0.10
C LEU A 37 2.95 -5.52 -0.31
N VAL A 38 3.66 -4.93 0.66
CA VAL A 38 4.24 -3.59 0.56
C VAL A 38 5.75 -3.69 0.61
N ALA A 39 6.43 -3.10 -0.38
CA ALA A 39 7.88 -3.04 -0.45
C ALA A 39 8.36 -1.59 -0.57
N GLY A 40 9.44 -1.28 0.15
CA GLY A 40 10.01 0.07 0.19
C GLY A 40 11.25 0.13 1.08
N PHE A 41 11.88 1.30 1.15
CA PHE A 41 12.97 1.52 2.08
C PHE A 41 12.43 1.79 3.49
N GLU A 42 13.20 1.40 4.50
CA GLU A 42 12.76 1.37 5.90
C GLU A 42 12.15 2.69 6.38
N THR A 43 12.76 3.83 6.06
CA THR A 43 12.26 5.13 6.53
C THR A 43 10.90 5.49 5.92
N VAL A 44 10.57 5.04 4.71
CA VAL A 44 9.21 5.19 4.14
C VAL A 44 8.24 4.17 4.70
N LEU A 45 8.67 2.93 4.90
CA LEU A 45 7.82 1.92 5.53
C LEU A 45 7.38 2.39 6.93
N ASN A 46 8.28 3.00 7.70
CA ASN A 46 7.96 3.55 9.02
C ASN A 46 6.85 4.61 9.01
N VAL A 47 6.72 5.40 7.93
CA VAL A 47 5.62 6.39 7.78
C VAL A 47 4.27 5.70 7.62
N ILE A 48 4.24 4.57 6.91
CA ILE A 48 2.99 3.90 6.51
C ILE A 48 2.61 2.70 7.36
N ARG A 49 3.47 2.28 8.31
CA ARG A 49 3.18 1.20 9.28
C ARG A 49 1.79 1.29 9.92
N PRO A 50 1.28 2.47 10.33
CA PRO A 50 -0.05 2.56 10.94
C PRO A 50 -1.22 2.17 10.00
N PHE A 51 -1.01 2.11 8.69
CA PHE A 51 -2.03 1.80 7.68
C PHE A 51 -1.90 0.39 7.11
N CYS A 52 -0.90 -0.36 7.56
CA CYS A 52 -0.55 -1.67 7.03
C CYS A 52 -1.13 -2.73 7.96
N ASN A 53 -2.28 -3.30 7.58
CA ASN A 53 -3.09 -4.16 8.44
C ASN A 53 -2.62 -5.62 8.53
N GLN A 54 -1.56 -5.99 7.80
CA GLN A 54 -0.98 -7.36 7.77
C GLN A 54 0.31 -7.49 6.93
N CYS A 55 0.99 -6.37 6.65
CA CYS A 55 2.32 -6.32 6.07
C CYS A 55 3.34 -5.92 7.19
#